data_AF-A0A917HIQ6-F1
#
_entry.id   AF-A0A917HIQ6-F1
#
_cell.length_a   1.000
_cell.length_b   1.000
_cell.length_c   1.000
_cell.angle_alpha   90.00
_cell.angle_beta   90.00
_cell.angle_gamma   90.00
#
_symmetry.space_group_name_H-M   'P 1'
#
loop_
_entity.id
_entity.type
_entity.pdbx_description
1 polymer ?
#
loop_
_entity_poly.entity_id
_entity_poly.type
_entity_poly.pdbx_seq_one_letter_code
_entity_poly.pdbx_strand_id
1 'polypeptide(L)'
;MTSQNSNSKPHAHLSCAEFQEQLPDLFASGGNGVPEDPDLVEHLKTCENCSALVRDLQYIADQASLLLQPTLEPSDNVWKRIQEGMDSERVHADSHRPK
;
A
#
# COMPACT_ATOMS: atom_id res chain seq x y z
N MET A 1 12.01 5.31 55.65
CA MET A 1 13.23 5.39 54.81
C MET A 1 12.77 5.67 53.39
N THR A 2 13.22 6.79 52.86
CA THR A 2 12.87 7.35 51.54
C THR A 2 13.59 6.67 50.38
N SER A 3 13.00 6.81 49.19
CA SER A 3 13.64 6.70 47.87
C SER A 3 13.86 5.26 47.36
N GLN A 4 13.52 4.90 46.13
CA GLN A 4 13.80 5.63 44.89
C GLN A 4 12.66 5.49 43.86
N ASN A 5 12.26 6.65 43.35
CA ASN A 5 11.47 6.88 42.16
C ASN A 5 12.35 6.60 40.94
N SER A 6 12.11 5.51 40.22
CA SER A 6 12.70 5.26 38.90
C SER A 6 11.71 5.74 37.85
N ASN A 7 11.73 7.05 37.60
CA ASN A 7 11.05 7.70 36.50
C ASN A 7 11.74 7.30 35.18
N SER A 8 11.44 6.10 34.69
CA SER A 8 11.68 5.73 33.31
C SER A 8 10.47 6.23 32.52
N LYS A 9 10.63 7.33 31.77
CA LYS A 9 9.66 7.70 30.73
C LYS A 9 9.35 6.45 29.91
N PRO A 10 8.09 6.03 29.75
CA PRO A 10 7.79 4.98 28.79
C PRO A 10 8.14 5.54 27.42
N HIS A 11 9.19 5.04 26.79
CA HIS A 11 9.23 5.05 25.33
C HIS A 11 7.90 4.40 24.91
N ALA A 12 7.04 5.14 24.22
CA ALA A 12 5.78 4.61 23.75
C ALA A 12 6.14 3.49 22.76
N HIS A 13 6.20 2.26 23.25
CA HIS A 13 6.47 1.09 22.44
C HIS A 13 5.31 0.99 21.44
N LEU A 14 5.59 1.30 20.18
CA LEU A 14 4.63 1.20 19.09
C LEU A 14 3.88 -0.14 19.21
N SER A 15 2.55 -0.09 19.27
CA SER A 15 1.75 -1.30 19.37
C SER A 15 1.65 -2.00 18.00
N CYS A 16 1.34 -3.30 18.01
CA CYS A 16 1.15 -4.03 16.77
C CYS A 16 0.00 -3.46 15.92
N ALA A 17 -1.04 -2.92 16.55
CA ALA A 17 -2.16 -2.32 15.84
C ALA A 17 -1.72 -1.03 15.12
N GLU A 18 -1.05 -0.12 15.82
CA GLU A 18 -0.51 1.11 15.25
C GLU A 18 0.51 0.81 14.13
N PHE A 19 1.35 -0.22 14.31
CA PHE A 19 2.25 -0.68 13.25
C PHE A 19 1.50 -1.15 12.01
N GLN A 20 0.46 -1.97 12.19
CA GLN A 20 -0.31 -2.56 11.08
C GLN A 20 -1.12 -1.52 10.30
N GLU A 21 -1.54 -0.43 10.93
CA GLU A 21 -2.21 0.69 10.25
C GLU A 21 -1.31 1.35 9.19
N GLN A 22 0.02 1.28 9.34
CA GLN A 22 0.99 1.86 8.42
C GLN A 22 1.38 0.91 7.27
N LEU A 23 0.94 -0.36 7.31
CA LEU A 23 1.27 -1.35 6.27
C LEU A 23 0.81 -0.94 4.86
N PRO A 24 -0.40 -0.37 4.65
CA PRO A 24 -0.82 0.05 3.31
C PRO A 24 0.18 1.02 2.67
N ASP A 25 0.64 2.03 3.42
CA ASP A 25 1.61 3.01 2.93
C ASP A 25 2.99 2.41 2.66
N LEU A 26 3.43 1.45 3.49
CA LEU A 26 4.68 0.72 3.28
C LEU A 26 4.71 -0.07 1.96
N PHE A 27 3.55 -0.52 1.47
CA PHE A 27 3.44 -1.31 0.24
C PHE A 27 2.86 -0.53 -0.96
N ALA A 28 2.21 0.62 -0.75
CA ALA A 28 1.52 1.38 -1.79
C ALA A 28 2.40 1.84 -2.96
N SER A 29 3.70 2.08 -2.71
CA SER A 29 4.64 2.54 -3.74
C SER A 29 5.43 1.40 -4.40
N GLY A 30 5.00 0.14 -4.23
CA GLY A 30 5.83 -1.02 -4.60
C GLY A 30 7.04 -1.20 -3.69
N GLY A 31 6.97 -0.65 -2.47
CA GLY A 31 7.96 -0.87 -1.43
C GLY A 31 8.03 -2.35 -1.04
N ASN A 32 9.19 -2.79 -0.57
CA ASN A 32 9.44 -4.18 -0.20
C ASN A 32 9.11 -4.50 1.28
N GLY A 33 8.19 -3.74 1.87
CA GLY A 33 7.85 -3.83 3.29
C GLY A 33 8.96 -3.40 4.25
N VAL A 34 10.01 -2.71 3.78
CA VAL A 34 11.08 -2.17 4.63
C VAL A 34 10.72 -0.74 5.05
N PRO A 35 10.44 -0.49 6.35
CA PRO A 35 10.18 0.85 6.83
C PRO A 35 11.45 1.69 6.92
N GLU A 36 11.34 2.98 6.61
CA GLU A 36 12.39 3.98 6.83
C GLU A 36 12.31 4.61 8.23
N ASP A 37 11.12 4.59 8.83
CA ASP A 37 10.87 5.14 10.16
C ASP A 37 11.60 4.30 11.24
N PRO A 38 12.42 4.93 12.11
CA PRO A 38 13.17 4.22 13.15
C PRO A 38 12.31 3.42 14.12
N ASP A 39 11.10 3.90 14.46
CA ASP A 39 10.21 3.26 15.42
C ASP A 39 9.57 2.01 14.80
N LEU A 40 9.19 2.07 13.51
CA LEU A 40 8.73 0.90 12.74
C LEU A 40 9.84 -0.15 12.61
N VAL A 41 11.08 0.28 12.33
CA VAL A 41 12.25 -0.60 12.25
C VAL A 41 12.53 -1.27 13.59
N GLU A 42 12.42 -0.54 14.70
CA GLU A 42 12.58 -1.11 16.04
C GLU A 42 11.49 -2.14 16.34
N HIS A 43 10.23 -1.84 16.05
CA HIS A 43 9.12 -2.76 16.25
C HIS A 43 9.31 -4.08 15.48
N LEU A 44 9.77 -4.02 14.23
CA LEU A 44 10.05 -5.22 13.44
C LEU A 44 11.21 -6.06 13.98
N LYS A 45 12.17 -5.46 14.69
CA LYS A 45 13.26 -6.19 15.34
C LYS A 45 12.82 -6.90 16.61
N THR A 46 11.83 -6.36 17.31
CA THR A 46 11.40 -6.85 18.63
C THR A 46 10.14 -7.70 18.57
N CYS A 47 9.28 -7.53 17.55
CA CYS A 47 8.01 -8.22 17.41
C CYS A 47 8.02 -9.22 16.24
N GLU A 48 8.24 -10.49 16.57
CA GLU A 48 8.29 -11.58 15.57
C GLU A 48 6.97 -11.78 14.81
N ASN A 49 5.83 -11.45 15.42
CA ASN A 49 4.54 -11.60 14.76
C ASN A 49 4.38 -10.57 13.61
N CYS A 50 4.80 -9.33 13.84
CA CYS A 50 4.74 -8.29 12.82
C CYS A 50 5.82 -8.51 11.74
N SER A 51 7.01 -9.02 12.11
CA SER A 51 8.04 -9.40 11.14
C SER A 51 7.56 -10.55 10.23
N ALA A 52 6.90 -11.56 10.79
CA ALA A 52 6.27 -12.64 10.02
C ALA A 52 5.20 -12.11 9.07
N LEU A 53 4.31 -11.24 9.57
CA LEU A 53 3.26 -10.63 8.76
C LEU A 53 3.83 -9.85 7.56
N VAL A 54 4.86 -9.02 7.75
CA VAL A 54 5.50 -8.27 6.65
C VAL A 54 6.12 -9.21 5.62
N ARG A 55 6.77 -10.30 6.05
CA ARG A 55 7.30 -11.33 5.13
C ARG A 55 6.20 -11.98 4.31
N ASP A 56 5.08 -12.33 4.94
CA ASP A 56 3.94 -12.95 4.25
C ASP A 56 3.31 -11.99 3.25
N LEU A 57 3.14 -10.72 3.61
CA LEU A 57 2.62 -9.68 2.71
C LEU A 57 3.56 -9.45 1.52
N GLN A 58 4.88 -9.40 1.74
CA GLN A 58 5.85 -9.31 0.66
C GLN A 58 5.76 -10.52 -0.27
N TYR A 59 5.67 -11.72 0.28
CA TYR A 59 5.52 -12.94 -0.51
C TYR A 59 4.26 -12.91 -1.37
N ILE A 60 3.12 -12.46 -0.82
CA ILE A 60 1.87 -12.30 -1.57
C ILE A 60 2.06 -11.29 -2.71
N ALA A 61 2.69 -10.14 -2.45
CA ALA A 61 2.95 -9.12 -3.47
C ALA A 61 3.84 -9.66 -4.61
N ASP A 62 4.88 -10.42 -4.27
CA ASP A 62 5.77 -11.06 -5.26
C ASP A 62 5.00 -12.07 -6.11
N GLN A 63 4.19 -12.93 -5.49
CA GLN A 63 3.39 -13.93 -6.20
C GLN A 63 2.31 -13.27 -7.07
N ALA A 64 1.63 -12.24 -6.58
CA ALA A 64 0.64 -11.49 -7.33
C ALA A 64 1.27 -10.81 -8.56
N SER A 65 2.50 -10.30 -8.43
CA SER A 65 3.24 -9.68 -9.53
C SER A 65 3.52 -10.65 -10.68
N LEU A 66 3.68 -11.95 -10.40
CA LEU A 66 3.82 -12.97 -11.45
C LEU A 66 2.53 -13.17 -12.25
N LEU A 67 1.37 -13.04 -11.60
CA LEU A 67 0.06 -13.17 -12.25
C LEU A 67 -0.28 -11.97 -13.15
N LEU A 68 0.44 -10.85 -12.99
CA LEU A 68 0.27 -9.66 -13.81
C LEU A 68 1.02 -9.76 -15.16
N GLN A 69 1.73 -10.86 -15.44
CA GLN A 69 2.35 -11.12 -16.74
C GLN A 69 1.58 -12.17 -17.58
N PRO A 70 1.33 -11.92 -18.88
CA PRO A 70 1.74 -10.74 -19.63
C PRO A 70 0.77 -9.57 -19.45
N THR A 71 1.35 -8.40 -19.22
CA THR A 71 0.86 -7.08 -19.60
C THR A 71 0.63 -7.04 -21.12
N LEU A 72 -0.36 -7.78 -21.63
CA LEU A 72 -0.82 -7.61 -23.00
C LEU A 72 -1.56 -6.27 -23.04
N GLU A 73 -0.78 -5.19 -23.14
CA GLU A 73 -1.28 -3.89 -23.56
C GLU A 73 -2.11 -4.13 -24.83
N PRO A 74 -3.38 -3.72 -24.84
CA PRO A 74 -4.16 -3.75 -26.06
C PRO A 74 -3.36 -3.04 -27.17
N SER A 75 -3.41 -3.57 -28.38
CA SER A 75 -2.77 -2.88 -29.52
C SER A 75 -3.27 -1.43 -29.60
N ASP A 76 -2.44 -0.52 -30.11
CA ASP A 76 -2.82 0.89 -30.32
C ASP A 76 -4.17 1.07 -31.04
N ASN A 77 -4.51 0.14 -31.93
CA ASN A 77 -5.80 0.15 -32.62
C ASN A 77 -7.00 -0.05 -31.68
N VAL A 78 -6.88 -0.94 -30.69
CA VAL A 78 -7.92 -1.16 -29.68
C VAL A 78 -8.11 0.10 -28.83
N TRP A 79 -7.00 0.71 -28.38
CA TRP A 79 -7.06 1.97 -27.63
C TRP A 79 -7.68 3.10 -28.43
N LYS A 80 -7.29 3.24 -29.70
CA LYS A 80 -7.87 4.23 -30.61
C LYS A 80 -9.38 4.05 -30.77
N ARG A 81 -9.86 2.82 -30.91
CA ARG A 81 -11.29 2.52 -31.02
C ARG A 81 -12.06 2.79 -29.73
N ILE A 82 -11.45 2.52 -28.58
CA ILE A 82 -12.03 2.88 -27.26
C ILE A 82 -12.19 4.39 -27.18
N GLN A 83 -11.15 5.15 -27.53
CA GLN A 83 -11.20 6.61 -27.52
C GLN A 83 -12.26 7.16 -28.48
N GLU A 84 -12.32 6.66 -29.71
CA GLU A 84 -13.33 7.04 -30.71
C GLU A 84 -14.76 6.76 -30.22
N GLY A 85 -14.99 5.62 -29.55
CA GLY A 85 -16.28 5.27 -28.95
C GLY A 85 -16.69 6.27 -27.86
N MET A 86 -15.77 6.57 -26.94
CA MET A 86 -16.02 7.53 -25.85
C MET A 86 -16.30 8.94 -26.37
N ASP A 87 -15.58 9.41 -27.39
CA ASP A 87 -15.82 10.72 -27.99
C ASP A 87 -17.17 10.77 -28.73
N SER A 88 -17.57 9.68 -29.40
CA SER A 88 -18.90 9.59 -30.02
C SER A 88 -20.03 9.64 -28.99
N GLU A 89 -19.91 8.92 -27.87
CA GLU A 89 -20.89 8.94 -26.78
C GLU A 89 -20.99 10.31 -26.10
N ARG A 90 -19.86 11.02 -25.93
CA ARG A 90 -19.85 12.40 -25.41
C ARG A 90 -20.59 13.35 -26.34
N VAL A 91 -20.39 13.24 -27.66
CA VAL A 91 -21.11 14.05 -28.66
C VAL A 91 -22.62 13.76 -28.61
N HIS A 92 -23.03 12.51 -28.39
CA HIS A 92 -24.44 12.16 -28.21
C HIS A 92 -25.03 12.65 -26.88
N ALA A 93 -24.25 12.62 -25.80
CA ALA A 93 -24.68 13.12 -24.49
C ALA A 93 -24.87 14.65 -24.48
N ASP A 94 -24.00 15.40 -25.17
CA ASP A 94 -24.13 16.87 -25.31
C ASP A 94 -25.34 17.26 -26.17
N SER A 95 -25.69 16.46 -27.18
CA SER A 95 -26.93 16.65 -27.94
C SER A 95 -28.21 16.43 -27.14
N HIS A 96 -28.15 15.70 -26.01
CA HIS A 96 -29.32 15.44 -25.17
C HIS A 96 -29.42 16.34 -23.93
N ARG A 97 -28.53 17.33 -23.76
CA ARG A 97 -28.62 18.35 -22.69
C ARG A 97 -29.74 19.34 -23.03
N PRO A 98 -30.92 19.31 -22.37
CA PRO A 98 -31.93 20.34 -22.57
C PRO A 98 -31.40 21.68 -22.04
N LYS A 99 -31.68 22.74 -22.81
CA LYS A 99 -31.26 24.12 -22.57
C LYS A 99 -31.94 24.73 -21.34
#